data_AF-A0A8T4CD98-F1
#
_entry.id   AF-A0A8T4CD98-F1
#
_cell.length_a   1.000
_cell.length_b   1.000
_cell.length_c   1.000
_cell.angle_alpha   90.00
_cell.angle_beta   90.00
_cell.angle_gamma   90.00
#
_symmetry.space_group_name_H-M   'P 1'
#
loop_
_entity.id
_entity.type
_entity.pdbx_description
1 polymer ?
#
loop_
_entity_poly.entity_id
_entity_poly.type
_entity_poly.pdbx_seq_one_letter_code
_entity_poly.pdbx_strand_id
1 'polypeptide(L)'
;MPERVVNFLTGAFPTPIFPIPLEVWDDYGLEGLETVECEIRRVIDHWGEVVRNVNRRVDCRTEFYHSILGWTGTGVVIPEEIVEGFGITPDHYLEVVLHKVKRGGEETVIYPGEMREREIRKTVME
;
A
#
# COMPACT_ATOMS: atom_id res chain seq x y z
N MET A 1 15.49 1.79 -5.07
CA MET A 1 15.30 0.42 -4.59
C MET A 1 14.10 0.53 -3.68
N PRO A 2 13.13 -0.36 -3.83
CA PRO A 2 11.78 -0.05 -3.40
C PRO A 2 11.63 -0.09 -1.86
N GLU A 3 10.58 0.55 -1.35
CA GLU A 3 10.19 0.43 0.06
C GLU A 3 9.19 -0.71 0.26
N ARG A 4 9.45 -1.58 1.23
CA ARG A 4 8.57 -2.66 1.65
C ARG A 4 7.73 -2.19 2.85
N VAL A 5 6.42 -2.28 2.72
CA VAL A 5 5.45 -1.88 3.74
C VAL A 5 4.50 -3.03 4.02
N VAL A 6 4.33 -3.37 5.30
CA VAL A 6 3.24 -4.23 5.77
C VAL A 6 2.24 -3.35 6.50
N ASN A 7 0.99 -3.29 6.03
CA ASN A 7 -0.04 -2.44 6.64
C ASN A 7 -1.45 -3.02 6.49
N PHE A 8 -2.37 -2.56 7.33
CA PHE A 8 -3.80 -2.84 7.19
C PHE A 8 -4.42 -1.97 6.09
N LEU A 9 -5.54 -2.43 5.56
CA LEU A 9 -6.30 -1.70 4.54
C LEU A 9 -7.28 -0.71 5.18
N THR A 10 -7.50 0.42 4.51
CA THR A 10 -8.54 1.40 4.87
C THR A 10 -9.46 1.66 3.68
N GLY A 11 -10.50 2.48 3.88
CA GLY A 11 -11.46 2.82 2.83
C GLY A 11 -12.50 1.73 2.57
N ALA A 12 -13.21 1.86 1.45
CA ALA A 12 -14.30 0.99 1.07
C ALA A 12 -13.81 -0.16 0.17
N PHE A 13 -14.36 -1.34 0.38
CA PHE A 13 -14.21 -2.47 -0.54
C PHE A 13 -15.24 -2.33 -1.69
N PRO A 14 -14.94 -2.84 -2.90
CA PRO A 14 -13.85 -3.75 -3.26
C PRO A 14 -12.53 -3.10 -3.70
N THR A 15 -12.40 -1.78 -3.60
CA THR A 15 -11.17 -1.04 -3.95
C THR A 15 -10.60 -0.33 -2.71
N PRO A 16 -10.07 -1.08 -1.74
CA PRO A 16 -9.54 -0.51 -0.51
C PRO A 16 -8.27 0.30 -0.80
N ILE A 17 -7.96 1.19 0.12
CA ILE A 17 -6.75 2.02 0.09
C ILE A 17 -5.72 1.33 0.99
N PHE A 18 -4.53 1.11 0.45
CA PHE A 18 -3.36 0.73 1.22
C PHE A 18 -2.59 2.00 1.62
N PRO A 19 -2.55 2.36 2.91
CA PRO A 19 -1.85 3.55 3.36
C PRO A 19 -0.34 3.45 3.10
N ILE A 20 0.23 4.48 2.47
CA ILE A 20 1.67 4.58 2.30
C ILE A 20 2.30 5.38 3.45
N PRO A 21 3.56 5.11 3.83
CA PRO A 21 4.24 5.84 4.91
C PRO A 21 4.31 7.35 4.63
N LEU A 22 4.26 8.15 5.70
CA LEU A 22 4.30 9.61 5.63
C LEU A 22 5.48 10.11 4.80
N GLU A 23 6.64 9.53 5.05
CA GLU A 23 7.90 9.90 4.44
C GLU A 23 7.89 9.63 2.93
N VAL A 24 7.18 8.61 2.45
CA VAL A 24 7.07 8.35 1.00
C VAL A 24 6.28 9.44 0.33
N TRP A 25 5.10 9.79 0.87
CA TRP A 25 4.28 10.77 0.19
C TRP A 25 4.79 12.20 0.39
N ASP A 26 5.52 12.49 1.46
CA ASP A 26 6.20 13.77 1.65
C ASP A 26 7.44 13.90 0.73
N ASP A 27 8.36 12.93 0.74
CA ASP A 27 9.60 12.96 -0.06
C ASP A 27 9.32 12.97 -1.57
N TYR A 28 8.24 12.30 -2.00
CA TYR A 28 7.85 12.20 -3.40
C TYR A 28 6.64 13.07 -3.76
N GLY A 29 6.14 13.88 -2.83
CA GLY A 29 5.04 14.83 -3.01
C GLY A 29 3.76 14.20 -3.55
N LEU A 30 3.33 13.04 -3.03
CA LEU A 30 2.14 12.31 -3.48
C LEU A 30 0.87 12.94 -2.90
N GLU A 31 0.19 13.73 -3.72
CA GLU A 31 -1.00 14.51 -3.36
C GLU A 31 -2.30 13.86 -3.87
N GLY A 32 -2.23 12.59 -4.28
CA GLY A 32 -3.35 11.92 -4.91
C GLY A 32 -3.46 12.32 -6.38
N LEU A 33 -3.95 11.40 -7.21
CA LEU A 33 -3.98 11.46 -8.68
C LEU A 33 -2.72 10.96 -9.39
N GLU A 34 -1.62 10.69 -8.68
CA GLU A 34 -0.44 10.07 -9.29
C GLU A 34 -0.55 8.55 -9.33
N THR A 35 0.28 7.92 -10.17
CA THR A 35 0.38 6.46 -10.26
C THR A 35 1.65 5.99 -9.57
N VAL A 36 1.55 4.94 -8.76
CA VAL A 36 2.69 4.27 -8.13
C VAL A 36 2.76 2.84 -8.64
N GLU A 37 3.91 2.44 -9.18
CA GLU A 37 4.18 1.04 -9.49
C GLU A 37 4.39 0.29 -8.17
N CYS A 38 3.44 -0.58 -7.84
CA CYS A 38 3.42 -1.37 -6.61
C CYS A 38 3.62 -2.85 -6.94
N GLU A 39 4.29 -3.59 -6.05
CA GLU A 39 4.31 -5.04 -6.05
C GLU A 39 3.58 -5.54 -4.80
N ILE A 40 2.40 -6.10 -4.98
CA ILE A 40 1.63 -6.73 -3.91
C ILE A 40 2.18 -8.14 -3.75
N ARG A 41 2.86 -8.41 -2.64
CA ARG A 41 3.59 -9.66 -2.42
C ARG A 41 2.78 -10.68 -1.66
N ARG A 42 2.18 -10.29 -0.54
CA ARG A 42 1.54 -11.22 0.40
C ARG A 42 0.26 -10.63 0.97
N VAL A 43 -0.68 -11.52 1.25
CA VAL A 43 -1.82 -11.28 2.13
C VAL A 43 -1.51 -11.98 3.45
N ILE A 44 -1.67 -11.26 4.55
CA ILE A 44 -1.33 -11.68 5.90
C ILE A 44 -2.58 -11.53 6.78
N ASP A 45 -2.85 -12.49 7.65
CA ASP A 45 -3.99 -12.39 8.58
C ASP A 45 -3.67 -11.59 9.85
N HIS A 46 -4.65 -11.48 10.75
CA HIS A 46 -4.49 -10.74 12.01
C HIS A 46 -3.55 -11.41 13.02
N TRP A 47 -3.19 -12.69 12.82
CA TRP A 47 -2.16 -13.37 13.60
C TRP A 47 -0.76 -13.14 13.05
N GLY A 48 -0.64 -12.59 11.85
CA GLY A 48 0.63 -12.38 11.18
C GLY A 48 1.04 -13.53 10.25
N GLU A 49 0.14 -14.48 10.00
CA GLU A 49 0.41 -15.63 9.14
C GLU A 49 0.16 -15.27 7.67
N VAL A 50 1.02 -15.76 6.78
CA VAL A 50 0.88 -15.54 5.34
C VAL A 50 -0.23 -16.44 4.82
N VAL A 51 -1.40 -15.87 4.56
CA VAL A 51 -2.53 -16.62 4.00
C VAL A 51 -2.40 -16.84 2.51
N ARG A 52 -1.82 -15.89 1.76
CA ARG A 52 -1.61 -15.99 0.30
C ARG A 52 -0.35 -15.27 -0.16
N ASN A 53 0.30 -15.83 -1.19
CA ASN A 53 1.32 -15.15 -1.97
C ASN A 53 0.69 -14.62 -3.26
N VAL A 54 0.83 -13.32 -3.49
CA VAL A 54 0.26 -12.59 -4.64
C VAL A 54 1.34 -12.40 -5.71
N ASN A 55 2.46 -11.79 -5.35
CA ASN A 55 3.61 -11.48 -6.21
C ASN A 55 3.21 -10.84 -7.56
N ARG A 56 2.36 -9.81 -7.53
CA ARG A 56 1.90 -9.08 -8.71
C ARG A 56 2.39 -7.64 -8.69
N ARG A 57 3.01 -7.22 -9.80
CA ARG A 57 3.27 -5.81 -10.10
C ARG A 57 2.05 -5.20 -10.78
N VAL A 58 1.61 -4.06 -10.26
CA VAL A 58 0.45 -3.32 -10.73
C VAL A 58 0.71 -1.82 -10.58
N ASP A 59 0.11 -1.05 -11.47
CA ASP A 59 0.10 0.42 -11.37
C ASP A 59 -1.10 0.82 -10.53
N CYS A 60 -0.85 1.35 -9.34
CA CYS A 60 -1.90 1.79 -8.42
C CYS A 60 -2.06 3.30 -8.44
N ARG A 61 -3.29 3.78 -8.55
CA ARG A 61 -3.58 5.21 -8.38
C ARG A 61 -3.48 5.59 -6.90
N THR A 62 -2.90 6.74 -6.62
CA THR A 62 -2.86 7.32 -5.29
C THR A 62 -4.15 8.09 -4.98
N GLU A 63 -4.59 8.01 -3.73
CA GLU A 63 -5.73 8.77 -3.22
C GLU A 63 -5.44 9.31 -1.82
N PHE A 64 -5.93 10.53 -1.56
CA PHE A 64 -6.06 11.03 -0.21
C PHE A 64 -7.18 10.30 0.52
N TYR A 65 -6.93 9.94 1.76
CA TYR A 65 -7.94 9.35 2.64
C TYR A 65 -7.98 10.05 3.98
N HIS A 66 -9.18 10.04 4.59
CA HIS A 66 -9.39 10.35 5.98
C HIS A 66 -9.80 9.06 6.70
N SER A 67 -8.97 8.60 7.63
CA SER A 67 -9.30 7.43 8.44
C SER A 67 -10.36 7.76 9.50
N ILE A 68 -11.04 6.73 9.98
CA ILE A 68 -12.00 6.83 11.09
C ILE A 68 -11.37 7.37 12.40
N LEU A 69 -10.04 7.29 12.52
CA LEU A 69 -9.28 7.80 13.67
C LEU A 69 -8.90 9.29 13.51
N GLY A 70 -9.40 9.95 12.46
CA GLY A 70 -9.10 11.35 12.16
C GLY A 70 -7.74 11.57 11.50
N TRP A 71 -7.02 10.50 11.13
CA TRP A 71 -5.74 10.63 10.44
C TRP A 71 -5.98 10.85 8.96
N THR A 72 -5.29 11.83 8.39
CA THR A 72 -5.25 12.08 6.96
C THR A 72 -3.94 11.56 6.40
N GLY A 73 -3.99 10.96 5.22
CA GLY A 73 -2.78 10.53 4.52
C GLY A 73 -3.06 10.21 3.06
N THR A 74 -2.00 9.86 2.35
CA THR A 74 -2.08 9.32 0.99
C THR A 74 -1.94 7.81 1.06
N GLY A 75 -2.66 7.10 0.18
CA GLY A 75 -2.52 5.67 0.00
C GLY A 75 -2.62 5.29 -1.47
N VAL A 76 -2.33 4.04 -1.78
CA VAL A 76 -2.53 3.47 -3.12
C VAL A 76 -3.80 2.64 -3.14
N VAL A 77 -4.64 2.84 -4.16
CA VAL A 77 -5.85 2.04 -4.36
C VAL A 77 -5.45 0.65 -4.85
N ILE A 78 -5.85 -0.38 -4.11
CA ILE A 78 -5.63 -1.76 -4.52
C ILE A 78 -6.68 -2.13 -5.57
N PRO A 79 -6.28 -2.62 -6.76
CA PRO A 79 -7.22 -2.97 -7.82
C PRO A 79 -8.20 -4.07 -7.40
N GLU A 80 -9.45 -3.94 -7.83
CA GLU A 80 -10.55 -4.87 -7.52
C GLU A 80 -10.20 -6.31 -7.94
N GLU A 81 -9.54 -6.49 -9.09
CA GLU A 81 -9.13 -7.81 -9.57
C GLU A 81 -8.11 -8.51 -8.65
N ILE A 82 -7.31 -7.74 -7.92
CA ILE A 82 -6.40 -8.28 -6.90
C ILE A 82 -7.17 -8.61 -5.63
N VAL A 83 -8.10 -7.75 -5.22
CA VAL A 83 -8.90 -7.95 -4.01
C VAL A 83 -9.76 -9.20 -4.15
N GLU A 84 -10.53 -9.30 -5.22
CA GLU A 84 -11.41 -10.44 -5.48
C GLU A 84 -10.60 -11.70 -5.82
N GLY A 85 -9.60 -11.57 -6.69
CA GLY A 85 -8.79 -12.71 -7.15
C GLY A 85 -8.01 -13.42 -6.05
N PHE A 86 -7.69 -12.72 -4.96
CA PHE A 86 -6.98 -13.27 -3.81
C PHE A 86 -7.82 -13.34 -2.52
N GLY A 87 -9.12 -12.99 -2.58
CA GLY A 87 -10.03 -13.04 -1.44
C GLY A 87 -9.59 -12.13 -0.29
N ILE A 88 -9.14 -10.92 -0.60
CA ILE A 88 -8.68 -9.95 0.39
C ILE A 88 -9.90 -9.36 1.12
N THR A 89 -9.84 -9.30 2.44
CA THR A 89 -10.92 -8.79 3.31
C THR A 89 -10.39 -7.65 4.18
N PRO A 90 -11.26 -6.87 4.84
CA PRO A 90 -10.85 -5.78 5.74
C PRO A 90 -9.93 -6.20 6.89
N ASP A 91 -9.95 -7.48 7.29
CA ASP A 91 -9.15 -8.00 8.40
C ASP A 91 -7.74 -8.44 7.98
N HIS A 92 -7.42 -8.35 6.69
CA HIS A 92 -6.10 -8.70 6.18
C HIS A 92 -5.15 -7.50 6.18
N TYR A 93 -3.87 -7.83 6.34
CA TYR A 93 -2.74 -6.97 6.07
C TYR A 93 -2.14 -7.33 4.72
N LEU A 94 -1.56 -6.35 4.03
CA LEU A 94 -0.81 -6.61 2.80
C LEU A 94 0.67 -6.29 2.99
N GLU A 95 1.53 -7.12 2.41
CA GLU A 95 2.92 -6.75 2.13
C GLU A 95 2.99 -6.16 0.72
N VAL A 96 3.25 -4.85 0.64
CA VAL A 96 3.34 -4.10 -0.61
C VAL A 96 4.73 -3.49 -0.72
N VAL A 97 5.29 -3.55 -1.92
CA VAL A 97 6.58 -2.96 -2.25
C VAL A 97 6.37 -1.82 -3.25
N LEU A 98 6.72 -0.59 -2.87
CA LEU A 98 6.54 0.62 -3.69
C LEU A 98 7.81 0.86 -4.52
N HIS A 99 7.72 0.78 -5.85
CA HIS A 99 8.88 0.85 -6.74
C HIS A 99 9.13 2.25 -7.31
N LYS A 100 8.11 2.84 -7.92
CA LYS A 100 8.26 4.09 -8.67
C LYS A 100 6.99 4.92 -8.60
N VAL A 101 7.16 6.23 -8.63
CA VAL A 101 6.09 7.21 -8.89
C VAL A 101 6.11 7.58 -10.37
N LYS A 102 4.94 7.62 -11.02
CA LYS A 102 4.75 8.01 -12.42
C LYS A 102 3.88 9.28 -12.49
N ARG A 103 4.40 10.35 -13.10
CA ARG A 103 3.73 11.66 -13.25
C ARG A 103 4.00 12.25 -14.62
N GLY A 104 2.96 12.54 -15.40
CA GLY A 104 3.12 13.28 -16.66
C GLY A 104 4.10 12.65 -17.67
N GLY A 105 4.33 11.34 -17.61
CA GLY A 105 5.32 10.63 -18.43
C GLY A 105 6.72 10.50 -17.82
N GLU A 106 6.98 11.13 -16.67
CA GLU A 106 8.19 10.95 -15.90
C GLU A 106 8.05 9.80 -14.88
N GLU A 107 9.12 9.02 -14.71
CA GLU A 107 9.20 7.96 -13.71
C GLU A 107 10.31 8.27 -12.70
N THR A 108 9.96 8.31 -11.41
CA THR A 108 10.90 8.51 -10.30
C THR A 108 10.96 7.25 -9.44
N VAL A 109 12.15 6.69 -9.24
CA VAL A 109 12.34 5.51 -8.38
C VAL A 109 12.25 5.91 -6.91
N ILE A 110 11.47 5.17 -6.14
CA ILE A 110 11.40 5.33 -4.69
C ILE A 110 12.68 4.75 -4.06
N TYR A 111 13.28 5.54 -3.16
CA TYR A 111 14.54 5.35 -2.42
C TYR A 111 15.65 4.61 -3.20
N PRO A 112 16.24 5.19 -4.26
CA PRO A 112 17.32 4.56 -5.03
C PRO A 112 18.48 4.13 -4.12
N GLY A 113 18.88 2.85 -4.18
CA GLY A 113 20.03 2.32 -3.43
C GLY A 113 19.77 1.80 -2.01
N GLU A 114 18.60 2.02 -1.42
CA GLU A 114 18.26 1.55 -0.07
C GLU A 114 16.95 0.73 -0.10
N MET A 115 16.88 -0.40 0.62
CA MET A 115 15.60 -1.06 0.92
C MET A 115 15.18 -0.63 2.31
N ARG A 116 14.07 0.12 2.39
CA ARG A 116 13.44 0.48 3.66
C ARG A 116 12.33 -0.52 3.95
N GLU A 117 12.30 -1.02 5.18
CA GLU A 117 11.27 -1.96 5.63
C GLU A 117 10.45 -1.32 6.75
N ARG A 118 9.13 -1.33 6.59
CA ARG A 118 8.18 -0.84 7.58
C ARG A 118 7.07 -1.84 7.82
N GLU A 119 6.71 -2.01 9.08
CA GLU A 119 5.66 -2.91 9.50
C GLU A 119 4.73 -2.17 10.47
N ILE A 120 3.50 -1.95 10.03
CA ILE A 120 2.45 -1.27 10.77
C ILE A 120 1.33 -2.29 10.98
N ARG A 121 1.35 -2.96 12.13
CA ARG A 121 0.26 -3.84 12.58
C ARG A 121 -0.61 -3.11 13.59
N LYS A 122 -1.93 -3.38 13.62
CA LYS A 122 -2.73 -2.95 14.77
C LYS A 122 -2.14 -3.62 16.00
N THR A 123 -1.71 -2.83 16.97
CA THR A 123 -1.45 -3.36 18.31
C THR A 123 -2.80 -3.76 18.88
N VAL A 124 -3.06 -5.07 18.97
CA VAL A 124 -4.18 -5.56 19.77
C VAL A 124 -3.76 -5.33 21.22
N MET A 125 -4.30 -4.28 21.84
CA MET A 125 -4.22 -4.17 23.30
C MET A 125 -5.16 -5.25 23.85
N GLU A 126 -4.59 -6.23 24.54
CA GLU A 126 -5.34 -7.18 25.39
C GLU A 126 -6.11 -6.45 26.49
#